data_AF-A0A1U8JW00-F1
#
_entry.id   AF-A0A1U8JW00-F1
#
_cell.length_a   1.000
_cell.length_b   1.000
_cell.length_c   1.000
_cell.angle_alpha   90.00
_cell.angle_beta   90.00
_cell.angle_gamma   90.00
#
_symmetry.space_group_name_H-M   'P 1'
#
loop_
_entity.id
_entity.type
_entity.pdbx_description
1 polymer ?
#
loop_
_entity_poly.entity_id
_entity_poly.type
_entity_poly.pdbx_seq_one_letter_code
_entity_poly.pdbx_strand_id
1 'polypeptide(L)'
;MAARPFTDAPLPVENKTATAILQYKGIPNIVLPTRPQLPASNDTDFALSYNKKLRSLNSAKFPAIVPLKVDRKLFYTVGFGKDLCTTCVKGTRLLASLNNISFVMPKMGLLQAHYFNTKRGFRIDFPDKPPKPFNDTGAPLTADLGTAHGTRLSKFAFNSTVELALQDTNLLKVESHPFHLHGCNFFVIGTGIGNFDPVKDPSKFNLVDPIERNTVGILLGVGPPFGLEQTIQLLIMLA
;
A
#
# COMPACT_ATOMS: atom_id res chain seq x y z
N MET A 1 -12.28 25.36 0.41
CA MET A 1 -11.67 24.01 0.50
C MET A 1 -10.25 24.15 1.01
N ALA A 2 -9.75 23.15 1.76
CA ALA A 2 -8.36 23.10 2.19
C ALA A 2 -7.86 21.65 2.21
N ALA A 3 -6.56 21.45 2.01
CA ALA A 3 -5.90 20.15 2.12
C ALA A 3 -4.53 20.33 2.78
N ARG A 4 -4.13 19.39 3.63
CA ARG A 4 -2.80 19.33 4.25
C ARG A 4 -2.21 17.94 4.11
N PRO A 5 -0.88 17.79 4.08
CA PRO A 5 -0.25 16.48 4.14
C PRO A 5 -0.63 15.72 5.42
N PHE A 6 -0.90 14.42 5.24
CA PHE A 6 -0.95 13.45 6.32
C PHE A 6 0.47 12.91 6.58
N THR A 7 0.84 12.79 7.85
CA THR A 7 2.15 12.30 8.29
C THR A 7 2.00 11.51 9.57
N ASP A 8 2.27 10.22 9.48
CA ASP A 8 2.27 9.27 10.59
C ASP A 8 3.66 8.66 10.83
N ALA A 9 4.64 9.04 10.01
CA ALA A 9 6.05 8.75 10.19
C ALA A 9 6.80 10.00 10.69
N PRO A 10 7.85 9.86 11.52
CA PRO A 10 8.72 10.96 11.91
C PRO A 10 9.68 11.30 10.76
N LEU A 11 9.12 11.80 9.66
CA LEU A 11 9.83 12.22 8.46
C LEU A 11 9.59 13.71 8.22
N PRO A 12 10.62 14.47 7.79
CA PRO A 12 10.43 15.85 7.37
C PRO A 12 9.52 15.90 6.15
N VAL A 13 8.30 16.40 6.34
CA VAL A 13 7.33 16.65 5.27
C VAL A 13 7.11 18.15 5.13
N GLU A 14 6.81 18.60 3.92
CA GLU A 14 6.45 20.00 3.68
C GLU A 14 5.12 20.33 4.38
N ASN A 15 5.16 21.06 5.49
CA ASN A 15 3.96 21.40 6.26
C ASN A 15 3.24 22.64 5.69
N LYS A 16 2.78 22.56 4.43
CA LYS A 16 1.99 23.61 3.79
C LYS A 16 0.56 23.15 3.55
N THR A 17 -0.40 24.03 3.84
CA THR A 17 -1.82 23.80 3.55
C THR A 17 -2.15 24.39 2.19
N ALA A 18 -2.65 23.57 1.27
CA ALA A 18 -3.24 24.03 0.02
C ALA A 18 -4.68 24.51 0.28
N THR A 19 -5.11 25.59 -0.38
CA THR A 19 -6.48 26.13 -0.25
C THR A 19 -7.08 26.46 -1.61
N ALA A 20 -8.40 26.35 -1.70
CA ALA A 20 -9.18 26.75 -2.87
C ALA A 20 -10.51 27.39 -2.43
N ILE A 21 -11.05 28.30 -3.24
CA ILE A 21 -12.29 29.02 -2.95
C ILE A 21 -13.43 28.39 -3.77
N LEU A 22 -14.52 28.03 -3.10
CA LEU A 22 -15.79 27.68 -3.74
C LEU A 22 -16.66 28.94 -3.75
N GLN A 23 -16.82 29.58 -4.90
CA GLN A 23 -17.62 30.79 -5.07
C GLN A 23 -18.98 30.45 -5.70
N TYR A 24 -20.07 30.79 -5.02
CA TYR A 24 -21.42 30.65 -5.58
C TYR A 24 -21.70 31.76 -6.59
N LYS A 25 -22.30 31.40 -7.73
CA LYS A 25 -22.70 32.37 -8.75
C LYS A 25 -23.73 33.35 -8.16
N GLY A 26 -23.51 34.65 -8.39
CA GLY A 26 -24.39 35.71 -7.90
C GLY A 26 -24.08 36.21 -6.49
N ILE A 27 -23.15 35.58 -5.77
CA ILE A 27 -22.67 36.09 -4.48
C ILE A 27 -21.54 37.09 -4.71
N PRO A 28 -21.59 38.30 -4.13
CA PRO A 28 -20.53 39.30 -4.28
C PRO A 28 -19.19 38.82 -3.70
N ASN A 29 -18.08 39.26 -4.31
CA ASN A 29 -16.71 38.92 -3.87
C ASN A 29 -16.30 39.55 -2.53
N ILE A 30 -17.21 40.25 -1.84
CA ILE A 30 -17.00 40.77 -0.49
C ILE A 30 -17.26 39.70 0.59
N VAL A 31 -17.97 38.63 0.24
CA VAL A 31 -18.24 37.54 1.17
C VAL A 31 -16.98 36.71 1.35
N LEU A 32 -16.41 36.76 2.56
CA LEU A 32 -15.18 36.04 2.89
C LEU A 32 -15.43 34.53 2.98
N PRO A 33 -14.60 33.68 2.34
CA PRO A 33 -14.74 32.23 2.43
C PRO A 33 -14.50 31.70 3.85
N THR A 34 -15.31 30.74 4.29
CA THR A 34 -15.07 30.02 5.54
C THR A 34 -13.97 28.97 5.35
N ARG A 35 -13.02 28.93 6.29
CA ARG A 35 -11.96 27.90 6.31
C ARG A 35 -12.50 26.61 6.94
N PRO A 36 -12.39 25.44 6.27
CA PRO A 36 -12.78 24.18 6.87
C PRO A 36 -11.78 23.76 7.97
N GLN A 37 -12.28 23.07 9.00
CA GLN A 37 -11.44 22.43 10.00
C GLN A 37 -10.87 21.14 9.41
N LEU A 38 -9.54 21.04 9.37
CA LEU A 38 -8.84 19.83 8.95
C LEU A 38 -8.42 19.03 10.19
N PRO A 39 -8.43 17.68 10.14
CA PRO A 39 -7.82 16.84 11.16
C PRO A 39 -6.36 17.22 11.43
N ALA A 40 -5.82 16.78 12.58
CA ALA A 40 -4.38 16.88 12.81
C ALA A 40 -3.61 16.14 11.71
N SER A 41 -2.40 16.58 11.39
CA SER A 41 -1.61 15.98 10.30
C SER A 41 -1.25 14.53 10.58
N ASN A 42 -1.24 14.11 11.84
CA ASN A 42 -0.95 12.76 12.33
C ASN A 42 -2.19 12.05 12.90
N ASP A 43 -3.39 12.45 12.49
CA ASP A 43 -4.65 11.87 12.96
C ASP A 43 -4.95 10.53 12.26
N THR A 44 -4.20 9.49 12.66
CA THR A 44 -4.33 8.14 12.13
C THR A 44 -5.71 7.56 12.38
N ASP A 45 -6.32 7.82 13.54
CA ASP A 45 -7.67 7.34 13.87
C ASP A 45 -8.72 7.90 12.92
N PHE A 46 -8.64 9.19 12.58
CA PHE A 46 -9.50 9.79 11.56
C PHE A 46 -9.29 9.12 10.19
N ALA A 47 -8.04 8.92 9.77
CA ALA A 47 -7.72 8.27 8.49
C ALA A 47 -8.29 6.84 8.41
N LEU A 48 -8.17 6.06 9.49
CA LEU A 48 -8.72 4.70 9.57
C LEU A 48 -10.24 4.69 9.59
N SER A 49 -10.86 5.57 10.38
CA SER A 49 -12.31 5.70 10.46
C SER A 49 -12.91 6.09 9.11
N TYR A 50 -12.25 6.99 8.37
CA TYR A 50 -12.68 7.36 7.03
C TYR A 50 -12.55 6.20 6.04
N ASN A 51 -11.41 5.51 6.00
CA ASN A 51 -11.20 4.39 5.06
C ASN A 51 -12.15 3.21 5.33
N LYS A 52 -12.51 2.92 6.60
CA LYS A 52 -13.48 1.87 6.96
C LYS A 52 -14.90 2.13 6.43
N LYS A 53 -15.22 3.37 6.05
CA LYS A 53 -16.53 3.74 5.50
C LYS A 53 -16.61 3.55 3.98
N LEU A 54 -15.48 3.31 3.31
CA LEU A 54 -15.43 3.14 1.86
C LEU A 54 -15.99 1.76 1.48
N ARG A 55 -17.03 1.77 0.65
CA ARG A 55 -17.72 0.57 0.15
C ARG A 55 -18.11 0.79 -1.30
N SER A 56 -18.22 -0.31 -2.05
CA SER A 56 -18.82 -0.25 -3.38
C SER A 56 -20.31 0.04 -3.27
N LEU A 57 -20.88 0.68 -4.30
CA LEU A 57 -22.31 1.00 -4.33
C LEU A 57 -23.20 -0.26 -4.26
N ASN A 58 -22.75 -1.35 -4.90
CA ASN A 58 -23.39 -2.67 -4.92
C ASN A 58 -24.91 -2.63 -5.16
N SER A 59 -25.32 -1.98 -6.25
CA SER A 59 -26.73 -1.88 -6.65
C SER A 59 -27.04 -2.81 -7.83
N ALA A 60 -28.31 -3.03 -8.15
CA ALA A 60 -28.69 -3.83 -9.32
C ALA A 60 -28.09 -3.33 -10.64
N LYS A 61 -27.89 -2.01 -10.78
CA LYS A 61 -27.27 -1.40 -11.97
C LYS A 61 -25.74 -1.38 -11.91
N PHE A 62 -25.18 -1.33 -10.71
CA PHE A 62 -23.73 -1.26 -10.45
C PHE A 62 -23.35 -2.29 -9.37
N PRO A 63 -23.38 -3.60 -9.71
CA PRO A 63 -23.12 -4.66 -8.76
C PRO A 63 -21.63 -4.73 -8.40
N ALA A 64 -21.32 -5.08 -7.15
CA ALA A 64 -19.96 -5.42 -6.75
C ALA A 64 -19.69 -6.90 -7.09
N ILE A 65 -18.95 -7.16 -8.16
CA ILE A 65 -18.66 -8.53 -8.63
C ILE A 65 -17.40 -9.03 -7.91
N VAL A 66 -17.56 -9.35 -6.62
CA VAL A 66 -16.46 -9.82 -5.76
C VAL A 66 -16.17 -11.29 -6.07
N PRO A 67 -14.93 -11.64 -6.44
CA PRO A 67 -14.56 -13.05 -6.62
C PRO A 67 -14.64 -13.84 -5.32
N LEU A 68 -15.26 -15.03 -5.35
CA LEU A 68 -15.33 -15.89 -4.16
C LEU A 68 -14.35 -17.06 -4.22
N LYS A 69 -13.86 -17.39 -5.42
CA LYS A 69 -12.86 -18.44 -5.63
C LYS A 69 -11.51 -17.80 -5.90
N VAL A 70 -10.53 -18.13 -5.08
CA VAL A 70 -9.15 -17.63 -5.20
C VAL A 70 -8.27 -18.74 -5.78
N ASP A 71 -7.51 -18.41 -6.83
CA ASP A 71 -6.58 -19.35 -7.49
C ASP A 71 -5.17 -19.30 -6.88
N ARG A 72 -4.74 -18.12 -6.39
CA ARG A 72 -3.42 -17.95 -5.76
C ARG A 72 -3.49 -16.96 -4.61
N LYS A 73 -2.86 -17.32 -3.49
CA LYS A 73 -2.72 -16.47 -2.31
C LYS A 73 -1.28 -15.96 -2.21
N LEU A 74 -1.15 -14.66 -1.99
CA LEU A 74 0.11 -13.95 -1.87
C LEU A 74 0.16 -13.21 -0.53
N PHE A 75 1.34 -13.19 0.07
CA PHE A 75 1.63 -12.43 1.28
C PHE A 75 2.88 -11.61 1.03
N TYR A 76 2.72 -10.30 0.84
CA TYR A 76 3.82 -9.40 0.52
C TYR A 76 4.11 -8.51 1.70
N THR A 77 5.33 -8.59 2.23
CA THR A 77 5.80 -7.61 3.20
C THR A 77 6.29 -6.37 2.48
N VAL A 78 5.93 -5.20 2.99
CA VAL A 78 6.35 -3.88 2.53
C VAL A 78 7.24 -3.29 3.60
N GLY A 79 8.38 -2.75 3.21
CA GLY A 79 9.28 -2.17 4.19
C GLY A 79 10.47 -1.47 3.59
N PHE A 80 11.13 -0.70 4.45
CA PHE A 80 12.38 -0.03 4.12
C PHE A 80 13.59 -0.94 4.29
N GLY A 81 14.63 -0.61 3.54
CA GLY A 81 15.96 -1.18 3.66
C GLY A 81 17.03 -0.12 3.49
N LYS A 82 18.29 -0.52 3.59
CA LYS A 82 19.43 0.35 3.34
C LYS A 82 20.59 -0.40 2.70
N ASP A 83 21.27 0.29 1.80
CA ASP A 83 22.57 -0.11 1.28
C ASP A 83 23.67 0.84 1.77
N LEU A 84 24.91 0.32 1.80
CA LEU A 84 26.08 1.19 1.81
C LEU A 84 26.15 1.98 0.51
N CYS A 85 26.40 3.28 0.63
CA CYS A 85 26.59 4.18 -0.51
C CYS A 85 27.59 5.27 -0.14
N THR A 86 28.82 5.13 -0.62
CA THR A 86 29.95 6.02 -0.27
C THR A 86 29.74 7.47 -0.70
N THR A 87 28.95 7.71 -1.74
CA THR A 87 28.64 9.05 -2.27
C THR A 87 27.35 9.65 -1.72
N CYS A 88 26.57 8.89 -0.94
CA CYS A 88 25.30 9.34 -0.39
C CYS A 88 25.49 10.11 0.93
N VAL A 89 24.52 10.96 1.27
CA VAL A 89 24.47 11.64 2.56
C VAL A 89 24.47 10.58 3.68
N LYS A 90 25.40 10.70 4.64
CA LYS A 90 25.62 9.71 5.72
C LYS A 90 26.03 8.30 5.24
N GLY A 91 26.64 8.17 4.06
CA GLY A 91 27.22 6.90 3.61
C GLY A 91 26.19 5.79 3.32
N THR A 92 24.91 6.13 3.26
CA THR A 92 23.79 5.17 3.24
C THR A 92 22.79 5.57 2.17
N ARG A 93 22.31 4.59 1.41
CA ARG A 93 21.19 4.75 0.48
C ARG A 93 19.96 4.06 1.06
N LEU A 94 18.86 4.79 1.18
CA LEU A 94 17.57 4.21 1.57
C LEU A 94 16.97 3.44 0.40
N LEU A 95 16.34 2.32 0.72
CA LEU A 95 15.65 1.45 -0.21
C LEU A 95 14.24 1.17 0.30
N ALA A 96 13.36 0.78 -0.62
CA ALA A 96 12.11 0.11 -0.30
C ALA A 96 12.14 -1.29 -0.90
N SER A 97 11.36 -2.21 -0.34
CA SER A 97 11.30 -3.58 -0.81
C SER A 97 9.91 -4.19 -0.68
N LEU A 98 9.65 -5.18 -1.53
CA LEU A 98 8.57 -6.14 -1.35
C LEU A 98 9.19 -7.51 -1.09
N ASN A 99 8.78 -8.22 -0.05
CA ASN A 99 9.37 -9.53 0.32
C ASN A 99 10.90 -9.51 0.41
N ASN A 100 11.46 -8.44 0.96
CA ASN A 100 12.90 -8.19 1.08
C ASN A 100 13.67 -8.12 -0.26
N ILE A 101 12.98 -7.81 -1.36
CA ILE A 101 13.58 -7.59 -2.68
C ILE A 101 13.34 -6.14 -3.10
N SER A 102 14.40 -5.37 -3.26
CA SER A 102 14.39 -4.04 -3.86
C SER A 102 14.42 -4.15 -5.38
N PHE A 103 13.37 -3.62 -6.02
CA PHE A 103 13.21 -3.70 -7.46
C PHE A 103 14.25 -2.84 -8.17
N VAL A 104 14.98 -3.44 -9.10
CA VAL A 104 15.94 -2.73 -9.95
C VAL A 104 15.31 -2.52 -11.32
N MET A 105 15.32 -1.27 -11.80
CA MET A 105 14.80 -0.96 -13.14
C MET A 105 15.65 -1.63 -14.21
N PRO A 106 15.07 -2.47 -15.09
CA PRO A 106 15.81 -3.11 -16.17
C PRO A 106 16.17 -2.10 -17.26
N LYS A 107 17.23 -2.39 -18.02
CA LYS A 107 17.63 -1.58 -19.18
C LYS A 107 16.71 -1.73 -20.39
N MET A 108 15.97 -2.84 -20.46
CA MET A 108 14.99 -3.15 -21.50
C MET A 108 13.61 -3.17 -20.84
N GLY A 109 12.60 -2.60 -21.50
CA GLY A 109 11.23 -2.62 -20.99
C GLY A 109 10.74 -4.06 -20.80
N LEU A 110 10.05 -4.33 -19.68
CA LEU A 110 9.58 -5.69 -19.36
C LEU A 110 8.61 -6.23 -20.42
N LEU A 111 7.73 -5.39 -20.94
CA LEU A 111 6.81 -5.76 -22.02
C LEU A 111 7.57 -6.10 -23.31
N GLN A 112 8.59 -5.32 -23.67
CA GLN A 112 9.45 -5.60 -24.82
C GLN A 112 10.18 -6.93 -24.63
N ALA A 113 10.77 -7.16 -23.46
CA ALA A 113 11.49 -8.39 -23.16
C ALA A 113 10.56 -9.61 -23.18
N HIS A 114 9.31 -9.46 -22.73
CA HIS A 114 8.28 -10.49 -22.85
C HIS A 114 7.91 -10.79 -24.31
N TYR A 115 7.60 -9.75 -25.09
CA TYR A 115 7.16 -9.88 -26.48
C TYR A 115 8.22 -10.54 -27.38
N PHE A 116 9.48 -10.15 -27.22
CA PHE A 116 10.60 -10.72 -27.99
C PHE A 116 11.26 -11.94 -27.30
N ASN A 117 10.62 -12.53 -26.28
CA ASN A 117 11.12 -13.68 -25.53
C ASN A 117 12.59 -13.56 -25.09
N THR A 118 13.00 -12.36 -24.70
CA THR A 118 14.37 -12.07 -24.27
C THR A 118 14.50 -12.31 -22.77
N LYS A 119 15.24 -13.35 -22.38
CA LYS A 119 15.41 -13.74 -20.97
C LYS A 119 16.46 -12.91 -20.19
N ARG A 120 16.94 -11.81 -20.76
CA ARG A 120 18.00 -10.99 -20.15
C ARG A 120 17.37 -9.86 -19.33
N GLY A 121 17.80 -9.72 -18.08
CA GLY A 121 17.50 -8.56 -17.25
C GLY A 121 16.28 -8.66 -16.34
N PHE A 122 15.60 -9.81 -16.25
CA PHE A 122 14.57 -10.07 -15.24
C PHE A 122 14.43 -11.58 -14.94
N ARG A 123 13.79 -11.92 -13.82
CA ARG A 123 13.47 -13.29 -13.41
C ARG A 123 12.00 -13.40 -13.05
N ILE A 124 11.37 -14.53 -13.36
CA ILE A 124 9.92 -14.78 -13.16
C ILE A 124 9.63 -15.54 -11.85
N ASP A 125 10.40 -15.24 -10.81
CA ASP A 125 10.39 -15.97 -9.53
C ASP A 125 10.26 -15.02 -8.34
N PHE A 126 9.48 -13.95 -8.48
CA PHE A 126 9.11 -13.17 -7.30
C PHE A 126 8.36 -14.08 -6.30
N PRO A 127 8.77 -14.12 -5.02
CA PRO A 127 8.24 -15.09 -4.08
C PRO A 127 6.84 -14.73 -3.60
N ASP A 128 5.98 -15.72 -3.42
CA ASP A 128 4.59 -15.54 -2.96
C ASP A 128 4.47 -15.14 -1.49
N LYS A 129 5.56 -15.33 -0.73
CA LYS A 129 5.69 -14.96 0.67
C LYS A 129 7.14 -14.53 0.97
N PRO A 130 7.41 -13.79 2.05
CA PRO A 130 8.76 -13.45 2.45
C PRO A 130 9.62 -14.72 2.56
N PRO A 131 10.83 -14.72 1.99
CA PRO A 131 11.71 -15.90 2.02
C PRO A 131 12.17 -16.26 3.44
N LYS A 132 12.17 -15.28 4.35
CA LYS A 132 12.53 -15.45 5.76
C LYS A 132 11.41 -14.83 6.62
N PRO A 133 10.61 -15.65 7.31
CA PRO A 133 9.56 -15.12 8.18
C PRO A 133 10.19 -14.47 9.41
N PHE A 134 9.63 -13.35 9.85
CA PHE A 134 9.97 -12.70 11.11
C PHE A 134 8.71 -12.05 11.70
N ASN A 135 8.83 -11.48 12.91
CA ASN A 135 7.73 -10.70 13.49
C ASN A 135 7.68 -9.34 12.80
N ASP A 136 6.88 -9.23 11.74
CA ASP A 136 6.83 -8.07 10.83
C ASP A 136 6.61 -6.75 11.59
N THR A 137 5.71 -6.75 12.58
CA THR A 137 5.38 -5.56 13.38
C THR A 137 6.14 -5.42 14.71
N GLY A 138 7.02 -6.37 15.05
CA GLY A 138 7.65 -6.43 16.38
C GLY A 138 9.15 -6.70 16.37
N ALA A 139 9.78 -6.69 15.20
CA ALA A 139 11.23 -6.79 15.10
C ALA A 139 11.92 -5.51 15.59
N PRO A 140 13.19 -5.57 16.02
CA PRO A 140 13.97 -4.35 16.22
C PRO A 140 14.09 -3.56 14.92
N LEU A 141 13.84 -2.25 14.94
CA LEU A 141 13.86 -1.37 13.76
C LEU A 141 15.16 -1.45 12.93
N THR A 142 16.27 -1.88 13.55
CA THR A 142 17.60 -1.97 12.92
C THR A 142 17.98 -3.38 12.45
N ALA A 143 17.15 -4.39 12.70
CA ALA A 143 17.42 -5.76 12.33
C ALA A 143 17.34 -5.94 10.80
N ASP A 144 18.35 -6.59 10.21
CA ASP A 144 18.30 -7.15 8.86
C ASP A 144 17.87 -6.17 7.74
N LEU A 145 18.27 -4.89 7.83
CA LEU A 145 17.91 -3.84 6.84
C LEU A 145 18.51 -4.03 5.43
N GLY A 146 19.25 -5.12 5.20
CA GLY A 146 19.81 -5.44 3.90
C GLY A 146 18.77 -6.13 3.03
N THR A 147 18.54 -5.59 1.83
CA THR A 147 17.60 -6.17 0.87
C THR A 147 18.34 -6.85 -0.28
N ALA A 148 17.72 -7.87 -0.86
CA ALA A 148 18.18 -8.41 -2.13
C ALA A 148 17.82 -7.44 -3.26
N HIS A 149 18.69 -7.32 -4.27
CA HIS A 149 18.43 -6.47 -5.44
C HIS A 149 18.03 -7.32 -6.63
N GLY A 150 16.96 -6.93 -7.33
CA GLY A 150 16.67 -7.57 -8.62
C GLY A 150 15.35 -7.19 -9.26
N THR A 151 15.28 -7.44 -10.57
CA THR A 151 14.06 -7.33 -11.36
C THR A 151 13.33 -8.67 -11.34
N ARG A 152 12.50 -8.90 -10.32
CA ARG A 152 11.74 -10.14 -10.14
C ARG A 152 10.25 -9.90 -10.38
N LEU A 153 9.63 -10.79 -11.15
CA LEU A 153 8.22 -10.69 -11.57
C LEU A 153 7.41 -11.86 -11.04
N SER A 154 6.17 -11.58 -10.66
CA SER A 154 5.13 -12.59 -10.45
C SER A 154 4.41 -12.82 -11.78
N LYS A 155 4.42 -14.05 -12.28
CA LYS A 155 3.66 -14.46 -13.48
C LYS A 155 2.33 -15.09 -13.04
N PHE A 156 1.26 -14.75 -13.74
CA PHE A 156 -0.08 -15.28 -13.53
C PHE A 156 -0.66 -15.82 -14.83
N ALA A 157 -1.59 -16.77 -14.71
CA ALA A 157 -2.40 -17.17 -15.84
C ALA A 157 -3.49 -16.12 -16.08
N PHE A 158 -3.88 -15.95 -17.34
CA PHE A 158 -5.04 -15.14 -17.70
C PHE A 158 -6.29 -15.62 -16.94
N ASN A 159 -7.16 -14.69 -16.52
CA ASN A 159 -8.35 -14.94 -15.70
C ASN A 159 -8.10 -15.53 -14.30
N SER A 160 -6.88 -15.45 -13.76
CA SER A 160 -6.63 -15.90 -12.39
C SER A 160 -7.16 -14.89 -11.36
N THR A 161 -7.77 -15.40 -10.30
CA THR A 161 -8.13 -14.61 -9.11
C THR A 161 -7.04 -14.73 -8.05
N VAL A 162 -6.59 -13.60 -7.53
CA VAL A 162 -5.48 -13.50 -6.59
C VAL A 162 -5.91 -12.80 -5.31
N GLU A 163 -5.70 -13.45 -4.17
CA GLU A 163 -5.80 -12.81 -2.85
C GLU A 163 -4.39 -12.35 -2.45
N LEU A 164 -4.23 -11.05 -2.22
CA LEU A 164 -2.95 -10.44 -1.84
C LEU A 164 -3.09 -9.78 -0.48
N ALA A 165 -2.41 -10.32 0.53
CA ALA A 165 -2.20 -9.66 1.80
C ALA A 165 -0.91 -8.82 1.74
N LEU A 166 -1.05 -7.51 1.93
CA LEU A 166 0.04 -6.55 2.05
C LEU A 166 0.28 -6.27 3.54
N GLN A 167 1.44 -6.68 4.04
CA GLN A 167 1.85 -6.52 5.43
C GLN A 167 2.90 -5.40 5.50
N ASP A 168 2.61 -4.32 6.21
CA ASP A 168 3.66 -3.36 6.54
C ASP A 168 4.63 -3.95 7.56
N THR A 169 5.88 -3.46 7.57
CA THR A 169 6.94 -3.93 8.49
C THR A 169 7.60 -2.76 9.21
N ASN A 170 8.06 -3.00 10.43
CA ASN A 170 8.65 -1.95 11.27
C ASN A 170 10.12 -1.69 10.97
N LEU A 171 10.62 -2.22 9.87
CA LEU A 171 12.02 -2.10 9.50
C LEU A 171 12.34 -0.65 9.12
N LEU A 172 13.36 -0.11 9.79
CA LEU A 172 13.83 1.28 9.73
C LEU A 172 12.84 2.31 10.27
N LYS A 173 11.62 2.36 9.73
CA LYS A 173 10.55 3.29 10.10
C LYS A 173 9.19 2.69 9.77
N VAL A 174 8.24 3.02 10.63
CA VAL A 174 6.83 2.70 10.51
C VAL A 174 6.19 3.86 9.71
N GLU A 175 5.64 3.60 8.52
CA GLU A 175 5.04 4.62 7.64
C GLU A 175 3.85 4.07 6.84
N SER A 176 2.84 4.91 6.59
CA SER A 176 1.77 4.56 5.65
C SER A 176 2.25 4.42 4.20
N HIS A 177 1.97 3.28 3.56
CA HIS A 177 2.37 3.02 2.17
C HIS A 177 1.17 2.96 1.20
N PRO A 178 0.98 3.94 0.29
CA PRO A 178 0.00 3.82 -0.79
C PRO A 178 0.47 2.81 -1.84
N PHE A 179 -0.18 1.65 -1.88
CA PHE A 179 0.06 0.61 -2.87
C PHE A 179 -0.86 0.80 -4.08
N HIS A 180 -0.27 0.94 -5.26
CA HIS A 180 -0.98 1.10 -6.53
C HIS A 180 -0.72 -0.08 -7.45
N LEU A 181 -1.76 -0.56 -8.14
CA LEU A 181 -1.66 -1.60 -9.15
C LEU A 181 -2.05 -1.06 -10.52
N HIS A 182 -1.17 -1.25 -11.50
CA HIS A 182 -1.42 -0.86 -12.88
C HIS A 182 -2.30 -1.92 -13.59
N GLY A 183 -3.14 -1.47 -14.51
CA GLY A 183 -3.88 -2.34 -15.44
C GLY A 183 -5.14 -2.99 -14.88
N CYS A 184 -5.40 -2.91 -13.57
CA CYS A 184 -6.63 -3.42 -12.96
C CYS A 184 -7.00 -2.65 -11.70
N ASN A 185 -8.29 -2.71 -11.35
CA ASN A 185 -8.75 -2.42 -10.00
C ASN A 185 -8.73 -3.70 -9.15
N PHE A 186 -8.87 -3.53 -7.85
CA PHE A 186 -8.98 -4.59 -6.86
C PHE A 186 -10.02 -4.24 -5.80
N PHE A 187 -10.55 -5.27 -5.14
CA PHE A 187 -11.41 -5.11 -3.98
C PHE A 187 -10.57 -5.11 -2.70
N VAL A 188 -10.79 -4.13 -1.84
CA VAL A 188 -10.23 -4.14 -0.47
C VAL A 188 -11.20 -4.92 0.41
N ILE A 189 -10.87 -6.18 0.67
CA ILE A 189 -11.74 -7.13 1.38
C ILE A 189 -11.48 -7.16 2.88
N GLY A 190 -10.30 -6.74 3.33
CA GLY A 190 -9.96 -6.68 4.74
C GLY A 190 -8.91 -5.62 5.04
N THR A 191 -8.95 -5.12 6.27
CA THR A 191 -7.86 -4.36 6.89
C THR A 191 -7.74 -4.79 8.36
N GLY A 192 -6.52 -4.78 8.89
CA GLY A 192 -6.26 -5.20 10.26
C GLY A 192 -5.01 -4.53 10.82
N ILE A 193 -4.95 -4.45 12.15
CA ILE A 193 -3.78 -3.98 12.89
C ILE A 193 -3.03 -5.20 13.42
N GLY A 194 -1.69 -5.18 13.31
CA GLY A 194 -0.79 -6.27 13.62
C GLY A 194 -0.50 -7.16 12.41
N ASN A 195 0.06 -8.33 12.71
CA ASN A 195 0.39 -9.34 11.71
C ASN A 195 -0.87 -10.03 11.19
N PHE A 196 -0.94 -10.24 9.88
CA PHE A 196 -2.00 -11.03 9.25
C PHE A 196 -2.06 -12.47 9.80
N ASP A 197 -3.24 -12.91 10.22
CA ASP A 197 -3.50 -14.32 10.52
C ASP A 197 -4.34 -14.95 9.39
N PRO A 198 -3.75 -15.78 8.52
CA PRO A 198 -4.44 -16.37 7.38
C PRO A 198 -5.52 -17.39 7.78
N VAL A 199 -5.61 -17.76 9.06
CA VAL A 199 -6.64 -18.66 9.59
C VAL A 199 -7.79 -17.86 10.20
N LYS A 200 -7.49 -16.78 10.94
CA LYS A 200 -8.51 -16.03 11.70
C LYS A 200 -9.08 -14.84 10.93
N ASP A 201 -8.25 -14.06 10.26
CA ASP A 201 -8.67 -12.80 9.65
C ASP A 201 -9.62 -12.95 8.46
N PRO A 202 -9.60 -14.05 7.66
CA PRO A 202 -10.59 -14.24 6.59
C PRO A 202 -12.05 -14.20 7.07
N SER A 203 -12.32 -14.55 8.34
CA SER A 203 -13.65 -14.46 8.92
C SER A 203 -14.21 -13.02 9.02
N LYS A 204 -13.33 -12.02 8.91
CA LYS A 204 -13.66 -10.59 9.00
C LYS A 204 -13.79 -9.92 7.63
N PHE A 205 -13.57 -10.66 6.54
CA PHE A 205 -13.57 -10.08 5.21
C PHE A 205 -14.95 -9.56 4.80
N ASN A 206 -14.97 -8.37 4.20
CA ASN A 206 -16.13 -7.88 3.50
C ASN A 206 -16.14 -8.47 2.08
N LEU A 207 -16.95 -9.51 1.88
CA LEU A 207 -17.14 -10.16 0.57
C LEU A 207 -18.49 -9.78 -0.07
N VAL A 208 -19.18 -8.77 0.47
CA VAL A 208 -20.50 -8.33 -0.01
C VAL A 208 -20.39 -7.05 -0.82
N ASP A 209 -19.82 -5.99 -0.23
CA ASP A 209 -19.70 -4.67 -0.85
C ASP A 209 -18.31 -4.00 -0.65
N PRO A 210 -17.18 -4.74 -0.74
CA PRO A 210 -15.85 -4.17 -0.58
C PRO A 210 -15.61 -3.07 -1.60
N ILE A 211 -14.85 -2.03 -1.22
CA ILE A 211 -14.51 -0.95 -2.14
C ILE A 211 -13.62 -1.44 -3.28
N GLU A 212 -14.01 -1.16 -4.51
CA GLU A 212 -13.19 -1.36 -5.71
C GLU A 212 -12.34 -0.12 -5.98
N ARG A 213 -11.01 -0.29 -6.10
CA ARG A 213 -10.05 0.79 -6.37
C ARG A 213 -8.74 0.26 -6.93
N ASN A 214 -7.86 1.15 -7.40
CA ASN A 214 -6.52 0.80 -7.92
C ASN A 214 -5.37 1.22 -7.01
N THR A 215 -5.64 1.98 -5.95
CA THR A 215 -4.63 2.43 -4.98
C THR A 215 -5.19 2.37 -3.58
N VAL A 216 -4.47 1.79 -2.62
CA VAL A 216 -4.89 1.66 -1.22
C VAL A 216 -3.72 1.98 -0.29
N GLY A 217 -3.95 2.77 0.76
CA GLY A 217 -2.92 3.05 1.76
C GLY A 217 -2.89 1.97 2.82
N ILE A 218 -1.76 1.30 2.98
CA ILE A 218 -1.45 0.44 4.14
C ILE A 218 -1.14 1.40 5.28
N LEU A 219 -2.13 1.69 6.13
CA LEU A 219 -2.04 2.76 7.12
C LEU A 219 -1.38 2.27 8.41
N LEU A 220 -0.78 3.16 9.18
CA LEU A 220 -0.35 2.79 10.53
C LEU A 220 -1.57 2.58 11.45
N GLY A 221 -1.48 1.67 12.40
CA GLY A 221 -2.41 1.53 13.52
C GLY A 221 -1.80 2.10 14.81
N VAL A 222 -2.64 2.57 15.72
CA VAL A 222 -2.17 3.05 17.02
C VAL A 222 -2.28 1.91 18.04
N GLY A 223 -1.15 1.53 18.64
CA GLY A 223 -1.09 0.68 19.83
C GLY A 223 0.10 1.09 20.71
N PRO A 224 0.03 1.00 22.05
CA PRO A 224 1.16 1.28 22.92
C PRO A 224 2.17 0.11 22.93
N PRO A 225 3.50 0.32 23.08
CA PRO A 225 4.23 1.59 23.25
C PRO A 225 4.79 2.17 21.94
N PHE A 226 4.60 1.49 20.81
CA PHE A 226 4.97 1.91 19.46
C PHE A 226 3.81 1.53 18.53
N GLY A 227 3.43 2.43 17.62
CA GLY A 227 2.33 2.21 16.68
C GLY A 227 2.35 0.79 16.10
N LEU A 228 1.19 0.13 16.12
CA LEU A 228 1.05 -1.22 15.57
C LEU A 228 0.75 -1.10 14.08
N GLU A 229 1.51 -1.78 13.26
CA GLU A 229 1.41 -1.65 11.80
C GLU A 229 0.18 -2.35 11.26
N GLN A 230 -0.24 -2.07 10.02
CA GLN A 230 -1.40 -2.73 9.43
C GLN A 230 -1.05 -3.75 8.36
N THR A 231 -1.95 -4.72 8.28
CA THR A 231 -2.12 -5.54 7.09
C THR A 231 -3.35 -5.06 6.32
N ILE A 232 -3.23 -4.98 4.99
CA ILE A 232 -4.36 -4.85 4.09
C ILE A 232 -4.52 -6.11 3.25
N GLN A 233 -5.75 -6.60 3.14
CA GLN A 233 -6.09 -7.75 2.31
C GLN A 233 -6.87 -7.29 1.07
N LEU A 234 -6.32 -7.64 -0.08
CA LEU A 234 -6.80 -7.30 -1.41
C LEU A 234 -7.25 -8.55 -2.15
N LEU A 235 -8.25 -8.37 -3.00
CA LEU A 235 -8.68 -9.37 -3.95
C LEU A 235 -8.62 -8.78 -5.36
N ILE A 236 -7.78 -9.38 -6.18
CA ILE A 236 -7.41 -8.91 -7.52
C ILE A 236 -7.93 -9.94 -8.52
N MET A 237 -8.74 -9.50 -9.48
CA MET A 237 -8.98 -10.28 -10.70
C MET A 237 -8.00 -9.83 -11.76
N LEU A 238 -7.17 -10.75 -12.24
CA LEU A 238 -6.28 -10.52 -13.37
C LEU A 238 -7.05 -10.92 -14.63
N ALA A 239 -7.67 -9.92 -15.25
CA ALA A 239 -8.39 -10.04 -16.52
C ALA A 239 -7.45 -10.05 -17.73
#